data_AF-A0A847Y411-F1
#
_entry.id   AF-A0A847Y411-F1
#
_cell.length_a   1.000
_cell.length_b   1.000
_cell.length_c   1.000
_cell.angle_alpha   90.00
_cell.angle_beta   90.00
_cell.angle_gamma   90.00
#
_symmetry.space_group_name_H-M   'P 1'
#
loop_
_entity.id
_entity.type
_entity.pdbx_description
1 polymer ?
#
loop_
_entity_poly.entity_id
_entity_poly.type
_entity_poly.pdbx_seq_one_letter_code
_entity_poly.pdbx_strand_id
1 'polypeptide(L)'
;MKNTKSQPTDLKSVFSQLEGTLSEYLGKKAPSLPDNWKEIIVKFAPWLAIIGVVFGIPAVLALLSFGTAVVPLGTIGGVVAGRPFVGINYIVATVFLVINVILEALAIPGLFSRAKKAWYLMYYASLISVISNIIDFNLPGLVIGNVLSLYLLFQVREYYK
;
A
#
# COMPACT_ATOMS: atom_id res chain seq x y z
N MET A 1 20.44 18.47 32.77
CA MET A 1 20.46 17.82 31.44
C MET A 1 19.65 16.53 31.55
N LYS A 2 18.49 16.43 30.88
CA LYS A 2 17.66 15.21 30.92
C LYS A 2 18.32 14.15 30.03
N ASN A 3 18.61 12.99 30.61
CA ASN A 3 19.15 11.81 29.92
C ASN A 3 18.17 11.34 28.83
N THR A 4 18.48 11.61 27.56
CA THR A 4 17.86 10.91 26.43
C THR A 4 18.61 9.61 26.20
N LYS A 5 18.26 8.57 26.95
CA LYS A 5 18.57 7.19 26.55
C LYS A 5 17.76 6.91 25.28
N SER A 6 18.44 6.83 24.13
CA SER A 6 17.84 6.36 22.87
C SER A 6 17.51 4.87 23.04
N GLN A 7 16.27 4.60 23.45
CA GLN A 7 15.70 3.26 23.40
C GLN A 7 15.79 2.76 21.95
N PRO A 8 16.20 1.51 21.71
CA PRO A 8 16.15 0.94 20.37
C PRO A 8 14.72 1.04 19.86
N THR A 9 14.53 1.71 18.74
CA THR A 9 13.22 1.92 18.12
C THR A 9 12.59 0.56 17.82
N ASP A 10 11.64 0.14 18.65
CA ASP A 10 10.85 -1.06 18.38
C ASP A 10 9.96 -0.79 17.16
N LEU A 11 10.16 -1.55 16.07
CA LEU A 11 9.38 -1.39 14.84
C LEU A 11 7.86 -1.45 15.10
N LYS A 12 7.42 -2.29 16.06
CA LYS A 12 6.00 -2.35 16.43
C LYS A 12 5.50 -1.04 17.01
N SER A 13 6.33 -0.37 17.82
CA SER A 13 6.01 0.94 18.37
C SER A 13 5.87 2.00 17.28
N VAL A 14 6.71 1.97 16.24
CA VAL A 14 6.63 2.90 15.10
C VAL A 14 5.34 2.69 14.31
N PHE A 15 5.01 1.44 13.98
CA PHE A 15 3.77 1.14 13.27
C PHE A 15 2.52 1.55 14.06
N SER A 16 2.53 1.33 15.38
CA SER A 16 1.45 1.76 16.28
C SER A 16 1.33 3.29 16.36
N GLN A 17 2.45 4.01 16.47
CA GLN A 17 2.46 5.47 16.44
C GLN A 17 1.96 6.03 15.11
N LEU A 18 2.37 5.43 13.98
CA LEU A 18 1.91 5.82 12.65
C LEU A 18 0.41 5.58 12.50
N GLU A 19 -0.08 4.40 12.90
CA GLU A 19 -1.51 4.07 12.89
C GLU A 19 -2.31 5.05 13.75
N GLY A 20 -1.81 5.39 14.94
CA GLY A 20 -2.42 6.37 15.83
C GLY A 20 -2.51 7.76 15.18
N THR A 21 -1.40 8.20 14.57
CA THR A 21 -1.34 9.49 13.86
C THR A 21 -2.32 9.53 12.68
N LEU A 22 -2.32 8.50 11.83
CA LEU A 22 -3.24 8.41 10.70
C LEU A 22 -4.70 8.31 11.16
N SER A 23 -4.97 7.61 12.27
CA SER A 23 -6.31 7.57 12.85
C SER A 23 -6.79 8.94 13.34
N GLU A 24 -5.89 9.77 13.89
CA GLU A 24 -6.22 11.13 14.29
C GLU A 24 -6.52 12.01 13.08
N TYR A 25 -5.64 12.02 12.09
CA TYR A 25 -5.75 12.93 10.94
C TYR A 25 -6.80 12.47 9.92
N LEU A 26 -6.80 11.20 9.53
CA LEU A 26 -7.67 10.67 8.48
C LEU A 26 -9.00 10.15 9.03
N GLY A 27 -9.04 9.71 10.28
CA GLY A 27 -10.26 9.23 10.92
C GLY A 27 -11.08 10.34 11.58
N LYS A 28 -10.42 11.24 12.33
CA LYS A 28 -11.12 12.23 13.18
C LYS A 28 -11.10 13.65 12.63
N LYS A 29 -9.97 14.14 12.11
CA LYS A 29 -9.83 15.52 11.62
C LYS A 29 -10.30 15.69 10.17
N ALA A 30 -10.15 14.66 9.34
CA ALA A 30 -10.67 14.67 7.99
C ALA A 30 -12.21 14.63 7.99
N PRO A 31 -12.88 15.20 6.97
CA PRO A 31 -14.33 15.16 6.87
C PRO A 31 -14.85 13.73 6.99
N SER A 32 -15.81 13.49 7.90
CA SER A 32 -16.39 12.15 8.05
C SER A 32 -17.29 11.84 6.87
N LEU A 33 -17.20 10.61 6.35
CA LEU A 33 -18.18 10.11 5.40
C LEU A 33 -19.50 9.82 6.14
N PRO A 34 -20.66 10.03 5.50
CA PRO A 34 -21.93 9.58 6.06
C PRO A 34 -22.00 8.05 6.09
N ASP A 35 -22.76 7.49 7.04
CA ASP A 35 -22.75 6.05 7.34
C ASP A 35 -23.18 5.17 6.16
N ASN A 36 -24.06 5.67 5.30
CA ASN A 36 -24.46 4.98 4.08
C ASN A 36 -23.27 4.75 3.12
N TRP A 37 -22.38 5.73 2.98
CA TRP A 37 -21.18 5.62 2.15
C TRP A 37 -20.16 4.67 2.75
N LYS A 38 -19.96 4.73 4.08
CA LYS A 38 -19.08 3.79 4.78
C LYS A 38 -19.55 2.35 4.58
N GLU A 39 -20.86 2.09 4.70
CA GLU A 39 -21.41 0.76 4.48
C GLU A 39 -21.24 0.28 3.03
N ILE A 40 -21.46 1.16 2.05
CA ILE A 40 -21.20 0.88 0.62
C ILE A 40 -19.74 0.47 0.43
N ILE A 41 -18.79 1.26 0.96
CA ILE A 41 -17.35 0.97 0.83
C ILE A 41 -17.03 -0.40 1.43
N VAL A 42 -17.50 -0.71 2.63
CA VAL A 42 -17.25 -2.01 3.28
C VAL A 42 -17.87 -3.17 2.50
N LYS A 43 -19.05 -2.97 1.90
CA LYS A 43 -19.71 -3.98 1.07
C LYS A 43 -18.94 -4.24 -0.23
N PHE A 44 -18.34 -3.21 -0.83
CA PHE A 44 -17.58 -3.32 -2.08
C PHE A 44 -16.09 -3.65 -1.88
N ALA A 45 -15.52 -3.43 -0.70
CA ALA A 45 -14.10 -3.69 -0.42
C ALA A 45 -13.62 -5.10 -0.82
N PRO A 46 -14.35 -6.21 -0.53
CA PRO A 46 -13.94 -7.54 -0.97
C PRO A 46 -13.89 -7.66 -2.50
N TRP A 47 -14.84 -7.05 -3.20
CA TRP A 47 -14.92 -7.08 -4.66
C TRP A 47 -13.81 -6.26 -5.31
N LEU A 48 -13.48 -5.10 -4.73
CA LEU A 48 -12.33 -4.30 -5.17
C LEU A 48 -11.02 -5.07 -4.98
N ALA A 49 -10.85 -5.78 -3.86
CA ALA A 49 -9.68 -6.63 -3.65
C ALA A 49 -9.63 -7.82 -4.62
N ILE A 50 -10.77 -8.46 -4.92
CA ILE A 50 -10.84 -9.51 -5.96
C ILE A 50 -10.40 -8.96 -7.32
N ILE A 51 -10.91 -7.79 -7.72
CA ILE A 51 -10.51 -7.10 -8.95
C ILE A 51 -9.00 -6.85 -8.94
N GLY A 52 -8.48 -6.28 -7.84
CA GLY A 52 -7.06 -6.02 -7.64
C GLY A 52 -6.19 -7.26 -7.85
N VAL A 53 -6.59 -8.39 -7.27
CA VAL A 53 -5.87 -9.67 -7.43
C VAL A 53 -6.02 -10.24 -8.85
N VAL A 54 -7.22 -10.22 -9.43
CA VAL A 54 -7.50 -10.75 -10.77
C VAL A 54 -6.71 -10.01 -11.85
N PHE A 55 -6.54 -8.69 -11.73
CA PHE A 55 -5.69 -7.92 -12.65
C PHE A 55 -4.22 -7.91 -12.23
N GLY A 56 -3.96 -7.98 -10.93
CA GLY A 56 -2.63 -7.95 -10.34
C GLY A 56 -1.81 -9.18 -10.68
N ILE A 57 -2.39 -10.38 -10.68
CA ILE A 57 -1.68 -11.62 -11.03
C ILE A 57 -1.17 -11.58 -12.49
N PRO A 58 -1.99 -11.33 -13.51
CA PRO A 58 -1.50 -11.16 -14.88
C PRO A 58 -0.47 -10.04 -15.02
N ALA A 59 -0.66 -8.91 -14.33
CA ALA A 59 0.30 -7.80 -14.35
C ALA A 59 1.67 -8.22 -13.79
N VAL A 60 1.68 -8.93 -12.66
CA VAL A 60 2.91 -9.51 -12.08
C VAL A 60 3.57 -10.46 -13.08
N LEU A 61 2.82 -11.39 -13.68
CA LEU A 61 3.37 -12.34 -14.64
C LEU A 61 3.95 -11.65 -15.88
N ALA A 62 3.28 -10.61 -16.37
CA ALA A 62 3.78 -9.78 -17.47
C ALA A 62 5.09 -9.09 -17.09
N LEU A 63 5.14 -8.43 -15.92
CA LEU A 63 6.34 -7.74 -15.45
C LEU A 63 7.50 -8.71 -15.19
N LEU A 64 7.25 -9.90 -14.66
CA LEU A 64 8.29 -10.92 -14.51
C LEU A 64 8.82 -11.38 -15.87
N SER A 65 7.94 -11.55 -16.86
CA SER A 65 8.31 -11.96 -18.22
C SER A 65 9.16 -10.89 -18.92
N PHE A 66 8.69 -9.64 -18.91
CA PHE A 66 9.41 -8.51 -19.50
C PHE A 66 10.70 -8.17 -18.75
N GLY A 67 10.80 -8.50 -17.46
CA GLY A 67 11.98 -8.24 -16.65
C GLY A 67 13.27 -8.84 -17.23
N THR A 68 13.18 -9.96 -17.95
CA THR A 68 14.32 -10.60 -18.61
C THR A 68 15.00 -9.71 -19.66
N ALA A 69 14.25 -8.84 -20.33
CA ALA A 69 14.76 -7.89 -21.31
C ALA A 69 14.92 -6.48 -20.72
N VAL A 70 13.92 -6.03 -19.94
CA VAL A 70 13.89 -4.66 -19.39
C VAL A 70 14.98 -4.43 -18.37
N VAL A 71 15.33 -5.41 -17.54
CA VAL A 71 16.37 -5.23 -16.52
C VAL A 71 17.75 -5.02 -17.16
N PRO A 72 18.28 -5.90 -18.04
CA PRO A 72 19.58 -5.67 -18.68
C PRO A 72 19.64 -4.38 -19.52
N LEU A 73 18.59 -4.09 -20.28
CA LEU A 73 18.52 -2.87 -21.09
C LEU A 73 18.42 -1.62 -20.21
N GLY A 74 17.67 -1.69 -19.12
CA GLY A 74 17.49 -0.60 -18.16
C GLY A 74 18.72 -0.34 -17.30
N THR A 75 19.52 -1.35 -16.98
CA THR A 75 20.80 -1.14 -16.27
C THR A 75 21.86 -0.58 -17.20
N ILE A 76 22.11 -1.22 -18.35
CA ILE A 76 23.17 -0.80 -19.28
C ILE A 76 22.78 0.50 -19.98
N GLY A 77 21.60 0.54 -20.61
CA GLY A 77 21.08 1.72 -21.29
C GLY A 77 20.77 2.86 -20.33
N GLY A 78 20.34 2.55 -19.10
CA GLY A 78 20.15 3.55 -18.05
C GLY A 78 21.45 4.24 -17.65
N VAL A 79 22.55 3.50 -17.47
CA VAL A 79 23.87 4.10 -17.18
C VAL A 79 24.30 5.05 -18.30
N VAL A 80 24.16 4.65 -19.57
CA VAL A 80 24.52 5.50 -20.73
C VAL A 80 23.65 6.76 -20.80
N ALA A 81 22.37 6.66 -20.44
CA ALA A 81 21.42 7.78 -20.45
C ALA A 81 21.42 8.63 -19.16
N GLY A 82 22.39 8.44 -18.26
CA GLY A 82 22.48 9.18 -16.98
C GLY A 82 21.39 8.82 -15.97
N ARG A 83 20.73 7.66 -16.12
CA ARG A 83 19.69 7.09 -15.23
C ARG A 83 20.09 5.67 -14.78
N PRO A 84 21.12 5.52 -13.94
CA PRO A 84 21.70 4.19 -13.65
C PRO A 84 20.77 3.24 -12.88
N PHE A 85 19.72 3.76 -12.25
CA PHE A 85 18.84 2.97 -11.38
C PHE A 85 17.59 2.40 -12.07
N VAL A 86 17.40 2.60 -13.38
CA VAL A 86 16.17 2.18 -14.08
C VAL A 86 15.90 0.68 -13.94
N GLY A 87 16.90 -0.17 -14.16
CA GLY A 87 16.73 -1.62 -14.02
C GLY A 87 16.49 -2.07 -12.57
N ILE A 88 17.11 -1.40 -11.58
CA ILE A 88 16.91 -1.70 -10.15
C ILE A 88 15.51 -1.27 -9.71
N ASN A 89 15.07 -0.08 -10.11
CA ASN A 89 13.73 0.43 -9.81
C ASN A 89 12.65 -0.51 -10.36
N TYR A 90 12.86 -1.06 -11.57
CA TYR A 90 11.96 -2.06 -12.14
C TYR A 90 11.77 -3.28 -11.24
N ILE A 91 12.88 -3.84 -10.71
CA ILE A 91 12.84 -5.00 -9.81
C ILE A 91 12.12 -4.64 -8.52
N VAL A 92 12.48 -3.50 -7.91
CA VAL A 92 11.89 -3.03 -6.65
C VAL A 92 10.38 -2.81 -6.78
N ALA A 93 9.94 -2.14 -7.84
CA ALA A 93 8.53 -1.91 -8.13
C ALA A 93 7.78 -3.22 -8.35
N THR A 94 8.38 -4.18 -9.08
CA THR A 94 7.78 -5.50 -9.30
C THR A 94 7.63 -6.28 -8.00
N VAL A 95 8.62 -6.24 -7.11
CA VAL A 95 8.56 -6.87 -5.78
C VAL A 95 7.46 -6.26 -4.92
N PHE A 96 7.33 -4.93 -4.90
CA PHE A 96 6.25 -4.29 -4.15
C PHE A 96 4.86 -4.62 -4.70
N LEU A 97 4.71 -4.72 -6.02
CA LEU A 97 3.46 -5.17 -6.63
C LEU A 97 3.12 -6.60 -6.20
N VAL A 98 4.08 -7.52 -6.22
CA VAL A 98 3.89 -8.91 -5.77
C VAL A 98 3.41 -8.93 -4.32
N ILE A 99 4.07 -8.18 -3.43
CA ILE A 99 3.67 -8.14 -2.01
C ILE A 99 2.26 -7.56 -1.86
N ASN A 100 1.92 -6.50 -2.58
CA ASN A 100 0.57 -5.92 -2.56
C ASN A 100 -0.49 -6.93 -2.99
N VAL A 101 -0.29 -7.62 -4.12
CA VAL A 101 -1.23 -8.64 -4.61
C VAL A 101 -1.42 -9.76 -3.59
N ILE A 102 -0.35 -10.19 -2.92
CA ILE A 102 -0.43 -11.21 -1.85
C ILE A 102 -1.25 -10.68 -0.66
N LEU A 103 -0.98 -9.46 -0.20
CA LEU A 103 -1.72 -8.87 0.93
C LEU A 103 -3.21 -8.70 0.62
N GLU A 104 -3.55 -8.23 -0.58
CA GLU A 104 -4.94 -8.12 -1.05
C GLU A 104 -5.61 -9.50 -1.10
N ALA A 105 -4.94 -10.50 -1.68
CA ALA A 105 -5.48 -11.86 -1.75
C ALA A 105 -5.76 -12.45 -0.36
N LEU A 106 -4.84 -12.25 0.59
CA LEU A 106 -5.00 -12.70 1.97
C LEU A 106 -6.09 -11.93 2.73
N ALA A 107 -6.36 -10.68 2.33
CA ALA A 107 -7.40 -9.87 2.95
C ALA A 107 -8.80 -10.32 2.55
N ILE A 108 -9.01 -10.83 1.33
CA ILE A 108 -10.34 -11.13 0.75
C ILE A 108 -11.27 -11.89 1.72
N PRO A 109 -10.89 -13.04 2.32
CA PRO A 109 -11.80 -13.78 3.21
C PRO A 109 -12.18 -12.97 4.47
N GLY A 110 -11.23 -12.19 4.98
CA GLY A 110 -11.48 -11.33 6.13
C GLY A 110 -12.26 -10.06 5.77
N LEU A 111 -12.18 -9.57 4.52
CA LEU A 111 -13.01 -8.45 4.06
C LEU A 111 -14.49 -8.86 3.99
N PHE A 112 -14.80 -10.06 3.51
CA PHE A 112 -16.18 -10.59 3.50
C PHE A 112 -16.77 -10.73 4.91
N SER A 113 -15.95 -11.18 5.86
CA SER A 113 -16.35 -11.34 7.27
C SER A 113 -16.17 -10.07 8.12
N ARG A 114 -15.72 -8.97 7.52
CA ARG A 114 -15.39 -7.70 8.21
C ARG A 114 -14.45 -7.92 9.41
N ALA A 115 -13.46 -8.79 9.26
CA ALA A 115 -12.48 -9.08 10.30
C ALA A 115 -11.43 -7.96 10.41
N LYS A 116 -11.06 -7.58 11.63
CA LYS A 116 -10.02 -6.58 11.89
C LYS A 116 -8.69 -6.92 11.23
N LYS A 117 -8.36 -8.21 11.17
CA LYS A 117 -7.15 -8.70 10.50
C LYS A 117 -7.10 -8.28 9.02
N ALA A 118 -8.22 -8.31 8.30
CA ALA A 118 -8.25 -7.89 6.89
C ALA A 118 -8.05 -6.38 6.74
N TRP A 119 -8.60 -5.59 7.64
CA TRP A 119 -8.34 -4.15 7.68
C TRP A 119 -6.84 -3.87 7.84
N TYR A 120 -6.15 -4.61 8.73
CA TYR A 120 -4.69 -4.50 8.88
C TYR A 120 -3.93 -4.91 7.62
N LEU A 121 -4.35 -5.96 6.90
CA LEU A 121 -3.72 -6.36 5.64
C LEU A 121 -3.85 -5.26 4.57
N MET A 122 -5.04 -4.67 4.42
CA MET A 122 -5.26 -3.55 3.49
C MET A 122 -4.49 -2.29 3.90
N TYR A 123 -4.33 -2.06 5.20
CA TYR A 123 -3.49 -0.98 5.73
C TYR A 123 -2.03 -1.17 5.33
N TYR A 124 -1.48 -2.37 5.52
CA TYR A 124 -0.11 -2.67 5.12
C TYR A 124 0.09 -2.60 3.60
N ALA A 125 -0.87 -3.09 2.80
CA ALA A 125 -0.82 -2.93 1.35
C ALA A 125 -0.77 -1.44 0.95
N SER A 126 -1.60 -0.60 1.59
CA SER A 126 -1.59 0.84 1.36
C SER A 126 -0.24 1.49 1.72
N LEU A 127 0.40 1.07 2.83
CA LEU A 127 1.73 1.57 3.21
C LEU A 127 2.83 1.14 2.23
N ILE A 128 2.77 -0.11 1.75
CA ILE A 128 3.73 -0.60 0.74
C ILE A 128 3.59 0.19 -0.56
N SER A 129 2.35 0.47 -0.98
CA SER A 129 2.09 1.31 -2.15
C SER A 129 2.62 2.74 -1.95
N VAL A 130 2.50 3.34 -0.76
CA VAL A 130 3.13 4.65 -0.45
C VAL A 130 4.64 4.58 -0.68
N ILE A 131 5.30 3.57 -0.11
CA ILE A 131 6.76 3.41 -0.22
C ILE A 131 7.17 3.23 -1.69
N SER A 132 6.45 2.41 -2.45
CA SER A 132 6.71 2.21 -3.88
C SER A 132 6.60 3.52 -4.65
N ASN A 133 5.51 4.28 -4.46
CA ASN A 133 5.32 5.53 -5.18
C ASN A 133 6.35 6.61 -4.79
N ILE A 134 6.87 6.61 -3.56
CA ILE A 134 7.97 7.49 -3.15
C ILE A 134 9.25 7.13 -3.92
N ILE A 135 9.59 5.84 -4.00
CA ILE A 135 10.78 5.35 -4.71
C ILE A 135 10.69 5.67 -6.21
N ASP A 136 9.50 5.55 -6.78
CA ASP A 136 9.24 5.82 -8.19
C ASP A 136 9.01 7.31 -8.51
N PHE A 137 9.04 8.19 -7.50
CA PHE A 137 8.68 9.61 -7.61
C PHE A 137 7.31 9.86 -8.24
N ASN A 138 6.37 8.93 -8.05
CA ASN A 138 5.01 9.00 -8.57
C ASN A 138 4.12 9.82 -7.61
N LEU A 139 4.28 11.15 -7.66
CA LEU A 139 3.51 12.09 -6.84
C LEU A 139 1.99 12.01 -7.10
N PRO A 140 1.49 11.88 -8.35
CA PRO A 140 0.07 11.70 -8.59
C PRO A 140 -0.48 10.44 -7.93
N GLY A 141 0.26 9.32 -8.00
CA GLY A 141 -0.08 8.06 -7.32
C GLY A 141 -0.13 8.19 -5.81
N LEU A 142 0.83 8.92 -5.21
CA LEU A 142 0.84 9.20 -3.78
C LEU A 142 -0.40 9.96 -3.32
N VAL A 143 -0.74 11.05 -4.01
CA VAL A 143 -1.84 11.93 -3.57
C VAL A 143 -3.20 11.29 -3.86
N ILE A 144 -3.44 10.86 -5.11
CA ILE A 144 -4.76 10.40 -5.52
C ILE A 144 -4.99 8.95 -5.10
N GLY A 145 -3.98 8.09 -5.22
CA GLY A 145 -4.10 6.67 -4.88
C GLY A 145 -3.98 6.45 -3.37
N ASN A 146 -2.83 6.82 -2.79
CA ASN A 146 -2.53 6.41 -1.42
C ASN A 146 -3.25 7.22 -0.35
N VAL A 147 -3.30 8.55 -0.45
CA VAL A 147 -4.01 9.37 0.56
C VAL A 147 -5.50 9.03 0.54
N LEU A 148 -6.10 8.87 -0.65
CA LEU A 148 -7.50 8.46 -0.76
C LEU A 148 -7.73 7.05 -0.20
N SER A 149 -6.90 6.07 -0.56
CA SER A 149 -7.01 4.71 -0.04
C SER A 149 -6.94 4.69 1.48
N LEU A 150 -5.93 5.34 2.07
CA LEU A 150 -5.77 5.43 3.51
C LEU A 150 -6.95 6.15 4.16
N TYR A 151 -7.41 7.27 3.59
CA TYR A 151 -8.59 7.98 4.09
C TYR A 151 -9.82 7.07 4.14
N LEU A 152 -10.17 6.43 3.03
CA LEU A 152 -11.32 5.52 2.97
C LEU A 152 -11.17 4.38 3.99
N LEU A 153 -9.97 3.80 4.08
CA LEU A 153 -9.67 2.71 5.00
C LEU A 153 -9.87 3.12 6.47
N PHE A 154 -9.36 4.29 6.87
CA PHE A 154 -9.53 4.79 8.23
C PHE A 154 -10.97 5.20 8.53
N GLN A 155 -11.72 5.72 7.55
CA GLN A 155 -13.13 6.06 7.68
C GLN A 155 -14.03 4.85 7.95
N VAL A 156 -13.70 3.68 7.38
CA VAL A 156 -14.50 2.45 7.58
C VAL A 156 -13.94 1.52 8.67
N ARG A 157 -12.88 1.93 9.37
CA ARG A 157 -12.17 1.08 10.34
C ARG A 157 -13.08 0.50 11.43
N GLU A 158 -14.12 1.23 11.82
CA GLU A 158 -15.10 0.83 12.84
C GLU A 158 -16.02 -0.32 12.42
N TYR A 159 -16.17 -0.56 11.11
CA TYR A 159 -16.96 -1.67 10.58
C TYR A 159 -16.23 -3.01 10.66
N TYR A 160 -14.92 -3.01 10.91
CA TYR A 160 -14.09 -4.19 11.03
C TYR A 160 -13.83 -4.55 12.50
N LYS A 161 -14.20 -5.77 12.90
CA LYS A 161 -14.17 -6.27 14.27
C LYS A 161 -13.15 -7.38 14.48
#